data_AF-A0A2M6Y7C9-F1
#
_entry.id   AF-A0A2M6Y7C9-F1
#
_cell.length_a   1.000
_cell.length_b   1.000
_cell.length_c   1.000
_cell.angle_alpha   90.00
_cell.angle_beta   90.00
_cell.angle_gamma   90.00
#
_symmetry.space_group_name_H-M   'P 1'
#
loop_
_entity.id
_entity.type
_entity.pdbx_description
1 polymer ?
#
loop_
_entity_poly.entity_id
_entity_poly.type
_entity_poly.pdbx_seq_one_letter_code
_entity_poly.pdbx_strand_id
1 'polypeptide(L)'
;MGDPIAGAAAAAAQETGKKGHPKKIRVVPESLKKFREIYAQASAGGPPEKIAAQKAKGKLTARERIAYLVDEGAFQELGLLMETRCTDFGVKDKHI
;
A
#
# COMPACT_ATOMS: atom_id res chain seq x y z
N MET A 1 14.91 5.32 55.28
CA MET A 1 14.22 5.12 56.57
C MET A 1 13.17 6.20 56.68
N GLY A 2 11.87 5.95 56.62
CA GLY A 2 11.18 4.67 56.51
C GLY A 2 9.81 4.85 55.86
N ASP A 3 9.33 3.77 55.27
CA ASP A 3 7.92 3.39 55.43
C ASP A 3 7.79 2.76 56.84
N PRO A 4 6.60 2.56 57.46
CA PRO A 4 5.26 2.45 56.85
C PRO A 4 4.07 2.95 57.73
N ILE A 5 2.84 2.69 57.24
CA ILE A 5 1.52 2.42 57.90
C ILE A 5 0.44 3.19 57.11
N ALA A 6 -0.15 2.62 56.06
CA ALA A 6 -1.29 1.69 56.06
C ALA A 6 -2.62 2.31 56.57
N GLY A 7 -3.59 2.48 55.65
CA GLY A 7 -5.02 2.43 55.98
C GLY A 7 -5.94 3.41 55.25
N ALA A 8 -6.84 2.85 54.45
CA ALA A 8 -8.17 3.39 54.06
C ALA A 8 -8.24 4.48 52.98
N ALA A 9 -8.53 4.07 51.75
CA ALA A 9 -9.89 4.16 51.20
C ALA A 9 -9.90 3.59 49.78
N ALA A 10 -10.59 2.46 49.62
CA ALA A 10 -11.00 1.96 48.32
C ALA A 10 -11.94 2.98 47.67
N ALA A 11 -11.40 3.85 46.81
CA ALA A 11 -12.19 4.57 45.84
C ALA A 11 -12.22 3.73 44.57
N ALA A 12 -13.30 2.95 44.42
CA ALA A 12 -13.67 2.27 43.20
C ALA A 12 -13.75 3.30 42.06
N ALA A 13 -12.66 3.43 41.29
CA ALA A 13 -12.68 4.10 40.00
C ALA A 13 -13.46 3.19 39.06
N GLN A 14 -14.75 3.53 38.92
CA GLN A 14 -15.73 2.89 38.07
C GLN A 14 -15.10 2.61 36.70
N GLU A 15 -14.97 1.33 36.36
CA GLU A 15 -14.76 0.90 34.99
C GLU A 15 -15.98 1.38 34.19
N THR A 16 -15.88 2.57 33.62
CA THR A 16 -16.89 3.07 32.69
C THR A 16 -16.83 2.15 31.48
N GLY A 17 -17.71 1.14 31.47
CA GLY A 17 -17.89 0.23 30.36
C GLY A 17 -18.13 1.03 29.10
N LYS A 18 -17.10 1.14 28.25
CA LYS A 18 -17.23 1.66 26.90
C LYS A 18 -18.19 0.70 26.18
N LYS A 19 -19.46 1.10 26.04
CA LYS A 19 -20.45 0.40 25.22
C LYS A 19 -19.90 0.33 23.80
N GLY A 20 -19.24 -0.78 23.49
CA GLY A 20 -18.71 -1.08 22.18
C GLY A 20 -19.87 -1.15 21.20
N HIS A 21 -19.99 -0.15 20.34
CA HIS A 21 -20.90 -0.27 19.20
C HIS A 21 -20.46 -1.50 18.37
N PRO A 22 -21.40 -2.36 17.94
CA PRO A 22 -21.05 -3.49 17.11
C PRO A 22 -20.43 -2.95 15.82
N LYS A 23 -19.12 -3.14 15.65
CA LYS A 23 -18.43 -2.78 14.42
C LYS A 23 -19.06 -3.64 13.32
N LYS A 24 -19.90 -3.04 12.47
CA LYS A 24 -20.44 -3.73 11.29
C LYS A 24 -19.24 -4.24 10.49
N ILE A 25 -19.06 -5.55 10.43
CA ILE A 25 -18.02 -6.18 9.62
C ILE A 25 -18.41 -5.91 8.17
N ARG A 26 -17.76 -4.92 7.55
CA ARG A 26 -17.92 -4.65 6.13
C ARG A 26 -17.16 -5.73 5.39
N VAL A 27 -17.89 -6.65 4.77
CA VAL A 27 -17.29 -7.62 3.84
C VAL A 27 -16.67 -6.83 2.69
N VAL A 28 -15.41 -7.14 2.37
CA VAL A 28 -14.71 -6.49 1.26
C VAL A 28 -15.40 -6.90 -0.05
N PRO A 29 -15.96 -5.96 -0.82
CA PRO A 29 -16.56 -6.27 -2.11
C PRO A 29 -15.52 -6.82 -3.09
N GLU A 30 -15.95 -7.69 -4.00
CA GLU A 30 -15.06 -8.31 -4.99
C GLU A 30 -14.36 -7.30 -5.90
N SER A 31 -15.04 -6.19 -6.23
CA SER A 31 -14.46 -5.09 -7.00
C SER A 31 -13.20 -4.51 -6.35
N LEU A 32 -13.16 -4.40 -5.02
CA LEU A 32 -11.97 -3.93 -4.31
C LEU A 32 -10.85 -4.97 -4.29
N LYS A 33 -11.17 -6.26 -4.29
CA LYS A 33 -10.16 -7.32 -4.41
C LYS A 33 -9.50 -7.25 -5.79
N LYS A 34 -10.32 -7.21 -6.84
CA LYS A 34 -9.86 -7.08 -8.23
C LYS A 34 -9.02 -5.81 -8.43
N PHE A 35 -9.47 -4.67 -7.90
CA PHE A 35 -8.70 -3.43 -7.97
C PHE A 35 -7.31 -3.57 -7.33
N ARG A 36 -7.21 -4.19 -6.15
CA ARG A 36 -5.93 -4.40 -5.46
C ARG A 36 -4.99 -5.33 -6.24
N GLU A 37 -5.53 -6.37 -6.88
CA GLU A 37 -4.77 -7.28 -7.72
C GLU A 37 -4.17 -6.54 -8.93
N ILE A 38 -4.99 -5.81 -9.67
CA ILE A 38 -4.56 -5.03 -10.84
C ILE A 38 -3.56 -3.94 -10.41
N TYR A 39 -3.83 -3.26 -9.29
CA TYR A 39 -2.95 -2.24 -8.75
C TYR A 39 -1.57 -2.81 -8.37
N ALA A 40 -1.54 -3.99 -7.74
CA ALA A 40 -0.30 -4.66 -7.38
C ALA A 40 0.50 -5.08 -8.62
N GLN A 41 -0.17 -5.59 -9.66
CA GLN A 41 0.46 -5.94 -10.94
C GLN A 41 1.05 -4.70 -11.62
N ALA A 42 0.27 -3.63 -11.77
CA ALA A 42 0.76 -2.38 -12.35
C ALA A 42 1.91 -1.77 -11.53
N SER A 43 1.85 -1.91 -10.20
CA SER A 43 2.91 -1.43 -9.31
C SER A 43 4.22 -2.23 -9.40
N ALA A 44 4.16 -3.48 -9.84
CA ALA A 44 5.37 -4.26 -10.14
C ALA A 44 6.09 -3.72 -11.39
N GLY A 45 5.41 -2.92 -12.21
CA GLY A 45 5.93 -2.33 -13.43
C GLY A 45 5.89 -3.30 -14.61
N GLY A 46 6.88 -3.20 -15.49
CA GLY A 46 6.94 -4.03 -16.70
C GLY A 46 7.25 -5.51 -16.41
N PRO A 47 7.28 -6.35 -17.46
CA PRO A 47 7.62 -7.77 -17.33
C PRO A 47 8.94 -7.97 -16.56
N PRO A 48 9.00 -8.93 -15.62
CA PRO A 48 10.15 -9.12 -14.73
C PRO A 48 11.45 -9.38 -15.50
N GLU A 49 11.36 -10.06 -16.64
CA GLU A 49 12.47 -10.30 -17.56
C GLU A 49 13.11 -9.00 -18.07
N LYS A 50 12.28 -8.00 -18.43
CA LYS A 50 12.77 -6.71 -18.92
C LYS A 50 13.38 -5.88 -17.80
N ILE A 51 12.82 -5.96 -16.59
CA ILE A 51 13.39 -5.32 -15.40
C ILE A 51 14.76 -5.91 -15.09
N ALA A 52 14.86 -7.25 -15.05
CA ALA A 52 16.12 -7.94 -14.82
C ALA A 52 17.17 -7.60 -15.89
N ALA A 53 16.78 -7.56 -17.16
CA ALA A 53 17.68 -7.17 -18.25
C ALA A 53 18.19 -5.72 -18.14
N GLN A 54 17.38 -4.78 -17.62
CA GLN A 54 17.83 -3.41 -17.34
C GLN A 54 18.82 -3.37 -16.18
N LYS A 55 18.51 -4.05 -15.08
CA LYS A 55 19.39 -4.13 -13.91
C LYS A 55 20.71 -4.81 -14.23
N ALA A 56 20.69 -5.87 -15.04
CA ALA A 56 21.89 -6.56 -15.53
C ALA A 56 22.80 -5.66 -16.36
N LYS A 57 22.25 -4.62 -17.01
CA LYS A 57 23.03 -3.60 -17.73
C LYS A 57 23.56 -2.49 -16.82
N GLY A 58 23.40 -2.60 -15.51
CA GLY A 58 23.76 -1.56 -14.54
C GLY A 58 22.85 -0.33 -14.58
N LYS A 59 21.64 -0.46 -15.16
CA LYS A 59 20.70 0.65 -15.29
C LYS A 59 19.60 0.55 -14.26
N LEU A 60 19.26 1.69 -13.65
CA LEU A 60 18.07 1.85 -12.83
C LEU A 60 16.81 1.79 -13.69
N THR A 61 15.74 1.21 -13.15
CA THR A 61 14.38 1.28 -13.71
C THR A 61 13.83 2.71 -13.62
N ALA A 62 12.75 3.00 -14.36
CA ALA A 62 12.14 4.33 -14.35
C ALA A 62 11.73 4.78 -12.93
N ARG A 63 11.12 3.88 -12.14
CA ARG A 63 10.73 4.17 -10.75
C ARG A 63 11.92 4.36 -9.82
N GLU A 64 12.96 3.53 -9.94
CA GLU A 64 14.19 3.69 -9.15
C GLU A 64 14.88 5.03 -9.45
N ARG A 65 14.82 5.52 -10.69
CA ARG A 65 15.34 6.86 -11.03
C ARG A 65 14.52 7.98 -10.41
N ILE A 66 13.20 7.87 -10.44
CA ILE A 66 12.31 8.86 -9.80
C ILE A 66 12.54 8.89 -8.29
N ALA A 67 12.61 7.72 -7.65
CA ALA A 67 12.88 7.60 -6.22
C ALA A 67 14.27 8.13 -5.83
N TYR A 68 15.26 8.04 -6.72
CA TYR A 68 16.57 8.65 -6.50
C TYR A 68 16.55 10.19 -6.63
N LEU A 69 15.67 10.73 -7.47
CA LEU A 69 15.63 12.16 -7.79
C LEU A 69 14.80 12.97 -6.79
N VAL A 70 13.76 12.38 -6.22
CA VAL A 70 12.73 13.06 -5.43
C VAL A 70 12.82 12.62 -3.97
N ASP A 71 12.47 13.51 -3.04
CA ASP A 71 12.39 13.19 -1.62
C ASP A 71 11.42 12.03 -1.34
N GLU A 72 11.77 11.23 -0.34
CA GLU A 72 10.98 10.06 0.05
C GLU A 72 9.54 10.44 0.41
N GLY A 73 8.58 9.76 -0.20
CA GLY A 73 7.14 9.98 0.04
C GLY A 73 6.52 11.19 -0.68
N ALA A 74 7.29 11.99 -1.42
CA ALA A 74 6.75 13.14 -2.15
C ALA A 74 6.19 12.78 -3.54
N PHE A 75 6.61 11.66 -4.14
CA PHE A 75 6.17 11.28 -5.47
C PHE A 75 4.74 10.70 -5.49
N GLN A 76 3.85 11.35 -6.25
CA GLN A 76 2.49 10.89 -6.50
C GLN A 76 2.34 10.46 -7.97
N GLU A 77 2.15 9.16 -8.21
CA GLU A 77 2.03 8.62 -9.57
C GLU A 77 0.65 8.90 -10.18
N LEU A 78 0.64 9.31 -11.46
CA LEU A 78 -0.56 9.52 -12.25
C LEU A 78 -0.60 8.52 -13.40
N GLY A 79 -1.80 8.03 -13.74
CA GLY A 79 -1.98 7.16 -14.91
C GLY A 79 -1.46 5.73 -14.75
N LEU A 80 -1.32 5.20 -13.53
CA LEU A 80 -0.80 3.85 -13.26
C LEU A 80 -1.52 2.73 -14.06
N LEU A 81 -2.81 2.89 -14.31
CA LEU A 81 -3.66 1.90 -14.99
C LEU A 81 -3.97 2.30 -16.44
N MET A 82 -3.22 3.24 -17.01
CA MET A 82 -3.43 3.71 -18.38
C MET A 82 -2.85 2.69 -19.37
N GLU A 83 -3.66 2.31 -20.35
CA GLU A 83 -3.24 1.42 -21.44
C GLU A 83 -3.33 2.14 -22.79
N THR A 84 -2.57 1.64 -23.76
CA THR A 84 -2.66 2.09 -25.14
C THR A 84 -4.00 1.70 -25.78
N ARG A 85 -4.54 2.59 -26.62
CA ARG A 85 -5.72 2.32 -27.46
C ARG A 85 -5.34 1.95 -28.91
N CYS A 86 -4.05 1.97 -29.23
CA CYS A 86 -3.58 1.71 -30.58
C CYS A 86 -3.72 0.23 -30.93
N THR A 87 -4.35 -0.07 -32.06
CA THR A 87 -4.53 -1.44 -32.57
C THR A 87 -3.55 -1.81 -33.68
N ASP A 88 -2.82 -0.82 -34.21
CA ASP A 88 -1.90 -1.01 -35.34
C ASP A 88 -0.62 -1.75 -34.93
N PHE A 89 0.14 -2.23 -35.93
CA PHE A 89 1.47 -2.85 -35.77
C PHE A 89 1.54 -4.05 -34.82
N GLY A 90 0.42 -4.77 -34.61
CA GLY A 90 0.36 -5.91 -33.69
C GLY A 90 0.55 -5.52 -32.22
N VAL A 91 0.19 -4.27 -31.87
CA VAL A 91 0.25 -3.75 -30.50
C VAL A 91 -1.00 -4.10 -29.69
N LYS A 92 -2.10 -4.46 -30.37
CA LYS A 92 -3.41 -4.76 -29.75
C LYS A 92 -3.34 -5.77 -28.60
N ASP A 93 -2.53 -6.82 -28.74
CA ASP A 93 -2.44 -7.90 -27.74
C ASP A 93 -1.30 -7.70 -26.74
N LYS A 94 -0.59 -6.56 -26.81
CA LYS A 94 0.53 -6.24 -25.93
C LYS A 94 0.09 -5.22 -24.89
N HIS A 95 0.06 -5.64 -23.63
CA HIS A 95 0.03 -4.72 -22.49
C HIS A 95 1.40 -4.04 -22.39
N ILE A 96 1.47 -2.77 -22.81
CA ILE A 96 2.69 -1.93 -22.82
C ILE A 96 2.60 -0.92 -21.69
#